data_AF-A0A077PZ90-F1
#
_entry.id   AF-A0A077PZ90-F1
#
_cell.length_a   1.000
_cell.length_b   1.000
_cell.length_c   1.000
_cell.angle_alpha   90.00
_cell.angle_beta   90.00
_cell.angle_gamma   90.00
#
_symmetry.space_group_name_H-M   'P 1'
#
loop_
_entity.id
_entity.type
_entity.pdbx_description
1 polymer ?
#
loop_
_entity_poly.entity_id
_entity_poly.type
_entity_poly.pdbx_seq_one_letter_code
_entity_poly.pdbx_strand_id
1 'polypeptide(L)'
;MIRTGERYIDDLRDGRAIFINGEVVTNHVDHPAFRNTIRSVANLYDYQIEHADRMMFMTEAGNRIGLYWQLPSTPEKLIARGRAEYELATQSVGWLGRSPDNVSSVLTGMMTHIEVFEDYSQERADALRNYFSYVSEKNLYLTYALVNPQGDRSKAPGEHTKNIYHTLGVVEKNAKGIIVRGAKMLATGAPLADEILGSVFNIEIIVKIDNAHAQ
;
A
#
# COMPACT_ATOMS: atom_id res chain seq x y z
N MET A 1 12.01 -16.22 4.43
CA MET A 1 11.80 -17.01 3.20
C MET A 1 11.61 -16.03 2.06
N ILE A 2 12.26 -16.24 0.91
CA ILE A 2 12.15 -15.34 -0.25
C ILE A 2 10.79 -15.55 -0.94
N ARG A 3 10.11 -14.46 -1.31
CA ARG A 3 8.83 -14.51 -2.03
C ARG A 3 9.08 -14.64 -3.55
N THR A 4 8.72 -15.78 -4.12
CA THR A 4 8.77 -16.05 -5.56
C THR A 4 7.49 -15.58 -6.27
N GLY A 5 7.54 -15.47 -7.59
CA GLY A 5 6.36 -15.20 -8.42
C GLY A 5 5.28 -16.28 -8.27
N GLU A 6 5.68 -17.54 -8.19
CA GLU A 6 4.77 -18.66 -7.92
C GLU A 6 4.06 -18.49 -6.56
N ARG A 7 4.81 -18.17 -5.51
CA ARG A 7 4.25 -17.94 -4.17
C ARG A 7 3.27 -16.77 -4.16
N TYR A 8 3.59 -15.69 -4.86
CA TYR A 8 2.71 -14.53 -5.02
C TYR A 8 1.38 -14.91 -5.69
N ILE A 9 1.43 -15.68 -6.79
CA ILE A 9 0.23 -16.15 -7.48
C ILE A 9 -0.65 -17.02 -6.57
N ASP A 10 -0.02 -17.90 -5.78
CA ASP A 10 -0.73 -18.77 -4.85
C ASP A 10 -1.36 -17.99 -3.69
N ASP A 11 -0.66 -17.01 -3.13
CA ASP A 11 -1.18 -16.15 -2.06
C ASP A 11 -2.43 -15.36 -2.51
N LEU A 12 -2.55 -15.02 -3.79
CA LEU A 12 -3.75 -14.36 -4.34
C LEU A 12 -4.98 -15.29 -4.46
N ARG A 13 -4.83 -16.60 -4.25
CA ARG A 13 -5.97 -17.55 -4.24
C ARG A 13 -6.67 -17.55 -2.88
N ASP A 14 -7.04 -16.36 -2.40
CA ASP A 14 -7.58 -16.10 -1.07
C ASP A 14 -9.13 -16.09 -0.99
N GLY A 15 -9.80 -16.30 -2.12
CA GLY A 15 -11.26 -16.31 -2.20
C GLY A 15 -11.91 -14.92 -2.11
N ARG A 16 -11.15 -13.82 -2.32
CA ARG A 16 -11.72 -12.46 -2.36
C ARG A 16 -12.85 -12.35 -3.39
N ALA A 17 -13.87 -11.56 -3.05
CA ALA A 17 -15.01 -11.31 -3.93
C ALA A 17 -14.72 -10.12 -4.86
N ILE A 18 -14.69 -10.36 -6.16
CA ILE A 18 -14.57 -9.32 -7.19
C ILE A 18 -15.81 -9.32 -8.06
N PHE A 19 -16.37 -8.17 -8.37
CA PHE A 19 -17.55 -8.05 -9.22
C PHE A 19 -17.15 -7.45 -10.58
N ILE A 20 -17.49 -8.13 -11.67
CA ILE A 20 -17.28 -7.63 -13.04
C ILE A 20 -18.59 -7.79 -13.80
N ASN A 21 -19.10 -6.70 -14.38
CA ASN A 21 -20.33 -6.70 -15.18
C ASN A 21 -21.54 -7.35 -14.48
N GLY A 22 -21.62 -7.24 -13.14
CA GLY A 22 -22.69 -7.81 -12.32
C GLY A 22 -22.46 -9.26 -11.87
N GLU A 23 -21.39 -9.91 -12.30
CA GLU A 23 -21.05 -11.28 -11.91
C GLU A 23 -19.96 -11.31 -10.84
N VAL A 24 -20.05 -12.30 -9.94
CA VAL A 24 -19.05 -12.56 -8.91
C VAL A 24 -17.93 -13.42 -9.48
N VAL A 25 -16.71 -12.89 -9.47
CA VAL A 25 -15.47 -13.60 -9.78
C VAL A 25 -14.83 -14.04 -8.47
N THR A 26 -14.83 -15.35 -8.21
CA THR A 26 -14.25 -15.97 -7.01
C THR A 26 -12.83 -16.48 -7.21
N ASN A 27 -12.42 -16.75 -8.46
CA ASN A 27 -11.04 -17.03 -8.84
C ASN A 27 -10.55 -15.99 -9.84
N HIS A 28 -10.08 -14.86 -9.31
CA HIS A 28 -9.61 -13.75 -10.13
C HIS A 28 -8.21 -13.98 -10.72
N VAL A 29 -7.43 -14.87 -10.11
CA VAL A 29 -6.04 -15.17 -10.53
C VAL A 29 -5.99 -15.67 -11.97
N ASP A 30 -6.93 -16.53 -12.35
CA ASP A 30 -6.99 -17.10 -13.71
C ASP A 30 -7.94 -16.34 -14.64
N HIS A 31 -8.66 -15.33 -14.13
CA HIS A 31 -9.68 -14.59 -14.88
C HIS A 31 -9.03 -13.74 -16.00
N PRO A 32 -9.58 -13.71 -17.23
CA PRO A 32 -9.00 -12.98 -18.37
C PRO A 32 -8.69 -11.51 -18.10
N ALA A 33 -9.47 -10.84 -17.24
CA ALA A 33 -9.27 -9.45 -16.88
C ALA A 33 -7.98 -9.18 -16.05
N PHE A 34 -7.43 -10.18 -15.37
CA PHE A 34 -6.32 -9.99 -14.41
C PHE A 34 -5.12 -10.90 -14.67
N ARG A 35 -5.33 -12.11 -15.20
CA ARG A 35 -4.30 -13.16 -15.28
C ARG A 35 -2.96 -12.72 -15.88
N ASN A 36 -2.99 -11.86 -16.90
CA ASN A 36 -1.77 -11.38 -17.55
C ASN A 36 -1.03 -10.39 -16.65
N THR A 37 -1.74 -9.44 -16.05
CA THR A 37 -1.14 -8.46 -15.13
C THR A 37 -0.61 -9.13 -13.87
N ILE A 38 -1.32 -10.12 -13.32
CA ILE A 38 -0.84 -10.93 -12.18
C ILE A 38 0.47 -11.63 -12.55
N ARG A 39 0.56 -12.26 -13.73
CA ARG A 39 1.81 -12.86 -14.20
C ARG A 39 2.92 -11.83 -14.41
N SER A 40 2.60 -10.64 -14.91
CA SER A 40 3.57 -9.54 -15.01
C SER A 40 4.12 -9.15 -13.64
N VAL A 41 3.30 -9.10 -12.59
CA VAL A 41 3.76 -8.83 -11.22
C VAL A 41 4.56 -10.00 -10.66
N ALA A 42 4.14 -11.25 -10.91
CA ALA A 42 4.89 -12.44 -10.52
C ALA A 42 6.32 -12.40 -11.07
N ASN A 43 6.47 -12.04 -12.35
CA ASN A 43 7.77 -11.88 -12.98
C ASN A 43 8.64 -10.80 -12.31
N LEU A 44 8.06 -9.76 -11.70
CA LEU A 44 8.84 -8.77 -10.94
C LEU A 44 9.43 -9.34 -9.66
N TYR A 45 8.76 -10.30 -9.02
CA TYR A 45 9.32 -11.01 -7.87
C TYR A 45 10.49 -11.88 -8.30
N ASP A 46 10.32 -12.66 -9.36
CA ASP A 46 11.39 -13.54 -9.87
C ASP A 46 12.58 -12.72 -10.39
N TYR A 47 12.33 -11.59 -11.08
CA TYR A 47 13.38 -10.67 -11.53
C TYR A 47 14.25 -10.14 -10.39
N GLN A 48 13.64 -9.79 -9.24
CA GLN A 48 14.41 -9.37 -8.06
C GLN A 48 15.30 -10.48 -7.53
N ILE A 49 14.86 -11.73 -7.60
CA ILE A 49 15.63 -12.90 -7.15
C ILE A 49 16.81 -13.16 -8.10
N GLU A 50 16.57 -13.08 -9.41
CA GLU A 50 17.61 -13.26 -10.44
C GLU A 50 18.70 -12.17 -10.38
N HIS A 51 18.33 -10.96 -9.96
CA HIS A 51 19.23 -9.80 -9.83
C HIS A 51 19.41 -9.35 -8.38
N ALA A 52 19.44 -10.33 -7.47
CA ALA A 52 19.34 -10.04 -6.04
C ALA A 52 20.54 -9.28 -5.44
N ASP A 53 21.67 -9.19 -6.14
CA ASP A 53 22.83 -8.37 -5.77
C ASP A 53 22.52 -6.86 -5.82
N ARG A 54 21.62 -6.44 -6.72
CA ARG A 54 21.26 -5.05 -6.94
C ARG A 54 19.78 -4.72 -6.71
N MET A 55 18.94 -5.73 -6.51
CA MET A 55 17.49 -5.57 -6.32
C MET A 55 17.01 -5.89 -4.89
N MET A 56 17.84 -6.53 -4.07
CA MET A 56 17.44 -7.02 -2.75
C MET A 56 18.49 -6.74 -1.67
N PHE A 57 18.07 -6.77 -0.40
CA PHE A 57 18.96 -6.69 0.75
C PHE A 57 18.56 -7.72 1.82
N MET A 58 19.47 -7.99 2.76
CA MET A 58 19.20 -8.85 3.92
C MET A 58 18.66 -8.01 5.08
N THR A 59 17.52 -8.41 5.65
CA THR A 59 16.98 -7.84 6.89
C THR A 59 17.71 -8.38 8.10
N GLU A 60 17.55 -7.72 9.26
CA GLU A 60 18.09 -8.20 10.54
C GLU A 60 17.51 -9.56 10.95
N ALA A 61 16.27 -9.84 10.53
CA ALA A 61 15.62 -11.14 10.73
C ALA A 61 16.14 -12.24 9.80
N GLY A 62 17.12 -11.94 8.93
CA GLY A 62 17.73 -12.90 8.00
C GLY A 62 16.90 -13.18 6.75
N ASN A 63 15.86 -12.39 6.46
CA ASN A 63 15.12 -12.50 5.22
C ASN A 63 15.78 -11.67 4.11
N ARG A 64 15.68 -12.13 2.87
CA ARG A 64 16.09 -11.36 1.69
C ARG A 64 14.86 -10.78 1.03
N ILE A 65 14.75 -9.45 1.00
CA ILE A 65 13.57 -8.73 0.49
C ILE A 65 13.98 -7.61 -0.49
N GLY A 66 13.01 -7.11 -1.26
CA GLY A 66 13.25 -6.07 -2.26
C GLY A 66 13.81 -4.78 -1.66
N LEU A 67 14.71 -4.10 -2.39
CA LEU A 67 15.30 -2.83 -1.97
C LEU A 67 14.27 -1.72 -1.74
N TYR A 68 13.08 -1.82 -2.34
CA TYR A 68 11.97 -0.90 -2.07
C TYR A 68 11.38 -1.03 -0.64
N TRP A 69 11.90 -1.91 0.21
CA TRP A 69 11.63 -1.90 1.66
C TRP A 69 12.75 -1.27 2.48
N GLN A 70 13.92 -1.04 1.89
CA GLN A 70 15.08 -0.52 2.61
C GLN A 70 14.86 0.95 3.00
N LEU A 71 15.09 1.26 4.28
CA LEU A 71 15.12 2.64 4.76
C LEU A 71 16.31 3.38 4.11
N PRO A 72 16.09 4.54 3.47
CA PRO A 72 17.14 5.31 2.79
C PRO A 72 18.00 6.13 3.78
N SER A 73 18.65 5.46 4.73
CA SER A 73 19.38 6.12 5.84
C SER A 73 20.68 6.82 5.42
N THR A 74 21.11 6.66 4.17
CA THR A 74 22.26 7.35 3.57
C THR A 74 21.97 7.68 2.10
N PRO A 75 22.67 8.66 1.49
CA PRO A 75 22.53 8.96 0.07
C PRO A 75 22.74 7.75 -0.84
N GLU A 76 23.68 6.87 -0.51
CA GLU A 76 24.00 5.67 -1.29
C GLU A 76 22.83 4.69 -1.29
N LYS A 77 22.18 4.48 -0.13
CA LYS A 77 20.98 3.64 -0.03
C LYS A 77 19.81 4.22 -0.81
N LEU A 78 19.62 5.54 -0.74
CA LEU A 78 18.59 6.23 -1.51
C LEU A 78 18.80 6.05 -3.03
N ILE A 79 20.03 6.22 -3.50
CA ILE A 79 20.39 6.04 -4.92
C ILE A 79 20.23 4.58 -5.34
N ALA A 80 20.67 3.62 -4.52
CA ALA A 80 20.54 2.19 -4.81
C ALA A 80 19.06 1.79 -4.94
N ARG A 81 18.22 2.26 -4.01
CA ARG A 81 16.77 2.08 -4.08
C ARG A 81 16.17 2.65 -5.37
N GLY A 82 16.49 3.89 -5.72
CA GLY A 82 15.96 4.52 -6.95
C GLY A 82 16.39 3.79 -8.23
N ARG A 83 17.61 3.23 -8.27
CA ARG A 83 18.07 2.38 -9.38
C ARG A 83 17.27 1.09 -9.48
N ALA A 84 17.02 0.42 -8.35
CA ALA A 84 16.21 -0.80 -8.31
C ALA A 84 14.76 -0.55 -8.74
N GLU A 85 14.13 0.53 -8.27
CA GLU A 85 12.78 0.93 -8.69
C GLU A 85 12.72 1.26 -10.20
N TYR A 86 13.75 1.96 -10.72
CA TYR A 86 13.86 2.20 -12.16
C TYR A 86 13.98 0.89 -12.96
N GLU A 87 14.79 -0.06 -12.48
CA GLU A 87 14.97 -1.37 -13.11
C GLU A 87 13.69 -2.23 -13.06
N LEU A 88 12.90 -2.14 -12.00
CA LEU A 88 11.55 -2.74 -11.96
C LEU A 88 10.62 -2.10 -12.99
N ALA A 89 10.64 -0.76 -13.10
CA ALA A 89 9.78 -0.05 -14.03
C ALA A 89 10.07 -0.42 -15.49
N THR A 90 11.34 -0.67 -15.85
CA THR A 90 11.71 -1.07 -17.22
C THR A 90 11.18 -2.45 -17.60
N GLN A 91 10.93 -3.36 -16.65
CA GLN A 91 10.31 -4.68 -16.92
C GLN A 91 8.89 -4.57 -17.49
N SER A 92 8.21 -3.45 -17.22
CA SER A 92 6.88 -3.16 -17.76
C SER A 92 6.90 -2.01 -18.77
N VAL A 93 8.08 -1.52 -19.17
CA VAL A 93 8.25 -0.30 -19.99
C VAL A 93 7.46 0.89 -19.39
N GLY A 94 7.38 0.95 -18.06
CA GLY A 94 6.64 1.97 -17.31
C GLY A 94 5.10 1.86 -17.36
N TRP A 95 4.53 0.80 -17.95
CA TRP A 95 3.07 0.64 -18.03
C TRP A 95 2.42 0.18 -16.72
N LEU A 96 3.17 -0.50 -15.86
CA LEU A 96 2.67 -0.90 -14.55
C LEU A 96 2.91 0.21 -13.51
N GLY A 97 2.06 1.25 -13.53
CA GLY A 97 2.22 2.42 -12.65
C GLY A 97 1.91 2.20 -11.15
N ARG A 98 1.52 0.98 -10.76
CA ARG A 98 1.22 0.60 -9.36
C ARG A 98 1.89 -0.71 -9.00
N SER A 99 3.13 -0.93 -9.42
CA SER A 99 3.94 -2.09 -9.06
C SER A 99 4.19 -2.19 -7.54
N PRO A 100 4.66 -3.36 -7.03
CA PRO A 100 4.81 -3.61 -5.59
C PRO A 100 5.68 -2.61 -4.83
N ASP A 101 6.61 -1.92 -5.51
CA ASP A 101 7.44 -0.86 -4.93
C ASP A 101 6.64 0.40 -4.57
N ASN A 102 5.49 0.67 -5.20
CA ASN A 102 4.79 1.95 -5.06
C ASN A 102 4.32 2.26 -3.62
N VAL A 103 3.50 1.39 -3.03
CA VAL A 103 2.95 1.61 -1.68
C VAL A 103 3.98 1.25 -0.60
N SER A 104 4.91 0.36 -0.92
CA SER A 104 6.08 0.08 -0.08
C SER A 104 6.90 1.37 0.16
N SER A 105 7.12 2.20 -0.87
CA SER A 105 7.74 3.53 -0.75
C SER A 105 6.97 4.47 0.18
N VAL A 106 5.64 4.41 0.18
CA VAL A 106 4.81 5.21 1.09
C VAL A 106 5.08 4.81 2.55
N LEU A 107 5.07 3.51 2.84
CA LEU A 107 5.33 3.03 4.20
C LEU A 107 6.78 3.28 4.64
N THR A 108 7.76 3.09 3.74
CA THR A 108 9.15 3.49 4.01
C THR A 108 9.24 4.97 4.39
N GLY A 109 8.56 5.86 3.65
CA GLY A 109 8.54 7.29 3.96
C GLY A 109 7.87 7.63 5.29
N MET A 110 6.80 6.91 5.67
CA MET A 110 6.21 7.06 7.01
C MET A 110 7.18 6.61 8.10
N MET A 111 7.92 5.52 7.86
CA MET A 111 8.91 5.00 8.80
C MET A 111 10.14 5.89 8.98
N THR A 112 10.51 6.70 7.98
CA THR A 112 11.60 7.68 8.13
C THR A 112 11.23 8.85 9.04
N HIS A 113 9.95 9.06 9.30
CA HIS A 113 9.41 10.11 10.17
C HIS A 113 8.45 9.55 11.23
N ILE A 114 8.82 8.41 11.82
CA ILE A 114 7.98 7.70 12.78
C ILE A 114 7.64 8.55 14.00
N GLU A 115 8.50 9.50 14.37
CA GLU A 115 8.31 10.46 15.46
C GLU A 115 7.01 11.26 15.33
N VAL A 116 6.59 11.59 14.10
CA VAL A 116 5.32 12.30 13.85
C VAL A 116 4.12 11.48 14.33
N PHE A 117 4.21 10.15 14.23
CA PHE A 117 3.17 9.25 14.69
C PHE A 117 3.26 9.01 16.20
N GLU A 118 4.47 8.99 16.76
CA GLU A 118 4.69 8.85 18.21
C GLU A 118 4.15 10.05 18.98
N ASP A 119 4.42 11.26 18.49
CA ASP A 119 3.93 12.52 19.06
C ASP A 119 2.39 12.56 19.12
N TYR A 120 1.73 11.89 18.16
CA TYR A 120 0.28 11.76 18.17
C TYR A 120 -0.20 10.62 19.08
N SER A 121 0.41 9.44 18.98
CA SER A 121 0.06 8.26 19.79
C SER A 121 1.10 7.16 19.64
N GLN A 122 1.80 6.83 20.74
CA GLN A 122 2.75 5.72 20.79
C GLN A 122 2.13 4.40 20.31
N GLU A 123 0.91 4.07 20.77
CA GLU A 123 0.21 2.85 20.37
C GLU A 123 0.02 2.74 18.85
N ARG A 124 -0.32 3.86 18.18
CA ARG A 124 -0.51 3.87 16.73
C ARG A 124 0.81 3.82 15.96
N ALA A 125 1.85 4.47 16.48
CA ALA A 125 3.20 4.36 15.94
C ALA A 125 3.70 2.91 16.01
N ASP A 126 3.48 2.23 17.14
CA ASP A 126 3.85 0.83 17.30
C ASP A 126 3.03 -0.09 16.38
N ALA A 127 1.74 0.19 16.18
CA ALA A 127 0.93 -0.51 15.18
C ALA A 127 1.48 -0.34 13.76
N LEU A 128 1.94 0.87 13.40
CA LEU A 128 2.58 1.13 12.11
C LEU A 128 3.92 0.39 11.97
N ARG A 129 4.77 0.38 13.00
CA ARG A 129 6.01 -0.40 13.04
C ARG A 129 5.76 -1.89 12.82
N ASN A 130 4.79 -2.43 13.56
CA ASN A 130 4.41 -3.84 13.49
C ASN A 130 3.88 -4.18 12.10
N TYR A 131 3.03 -3.32 11.52
CA TYR A 131 2.53 -3.50 10.17
C TYR A 131 3.65 -3.43 9.13
N PHE A 132 4.54 -2.43 9.22
CA PHE A 132 5.71 -2.31 8.34
C PHE A 132 6.58 -3.55 8.39
N SER A 133 6.92 -4.05 9.58
CA SER A 133 7.69 -5.29 9.75
C SER A 133 6.96 -6.48 9.12
N TYR A 134 5.66 -6.64 9.39
CA TYR A 134 4.84 -7.72 8.83
C TYR A 134 4.85 -7.73 7.29
N VAL A 135 4.56 -6.60 6.65
CA VAL A 135 4.44 -6.54 5.19
C VAL A 135 5.79 -6.60 4.48
N SER A 136 6.83 -6.00 5.07
CA SER A 136 8.18 -5.98 4.48
C SER A 136 8.87 -7.33 4.60
N GLU A 137 8.83 -7.98 5.77
CA GLU A 137 9.46 -9.30 5.98
C GLU A 137 8.81 -10.40 5.14
N LYS A 138 7.52 -10.25 4.80
CA LYS A 138 6.81 -11.11 3.86
C LYS A 138 6.91 -10.67 2.40
N ASN A 139 7.51 -9.51 2.13
CA ASN A 139 7.60 -8.87 0.82
C ASN A 139 6.24 -8.76 0.09
N LEU A 140 5.20 -8.34 0.82
CA LEU A 140 3.83 -8.27 0.31
C LEU A 140 3.65 -7.16 -0.73
N TYR A 141 2.75 -7.36 -1.68
CA TYR A 141 2.29 -6.32 -2.58
C TYR A 141 1.12 -5.60 -1.92
N LEU A 142 1.33 -4.31 -1.68
CA LEU A 142 0.32 -3.41 -1.14
C LEU A 142 -0.31 -2.55 -2.24
N THR A 143 -1.62 -2.35 -2.15
CA THR A 143 -2.28 -1.21 -2.79
C THR A 143 -2.80 -0.24 -1.72
N TYR A 144 -3.27 0.93 -2.12
CA TYR A 144 -4.01 1.82 -1.25
C TYR A 144 -5.39 2.15 -1.84
N ALA A 145 -6.31 2.53 -0.96
CA ALA A 145 -7.64 3.00 -1.33
C ALA A 145 -7.91 4.33 -0.63
N LEU A 146 -7.55 5.43 -1.30
CA LEU A 146 -7.55 6.76 -0.68
C LEU A 146 -8.81 7.56 -1.04
N VAL A 147 -9.24 7.50 -2.31
CA VAL A 147 -10.30 8.36 -2.84
C VAL A 147 -11.66 7.95 -2.30
N ASN A 148 -12.43 8.91 -1.82
CA ASN A 148 -13.82 8.68 -1.42
C ASN A 148 -14.74 8.63 -2.65
N PRO A 149 -15.83 7.84 -2.62
CA PRO A 149 -16.87 7.93 -3.65
C PRO A 149 -17.33 9.37 -3.83
N GLN A 150 -17.49 9.79 -5.08
CA GLN A 150 -17.88 11.15 -5.39
C GLN A 150 -19.35 11.36 -5.01
N GLY A 151 -19.59 12.24 -4.04
CA GLY A 151 -20.91 12.73 -3.67
C GLY A 151 -21.15 14.17 -4.15
N ASP A 152 -22.05 14.86 -3.48
CA ASP A 152 -22.20 16.31 -3.54
C ASP A 152 -20.89 17.01 -3.16
N ARG A 153 -20.17 17.55 -4.16
CA ARG A 153 -18.86 18.20 -3.98
C ARG A 153 -18.96 19.57 -3.28
N SER A 154 -20.17 20.09 -3.05
CA SER A 154 -20.37 21.31 -2.26
C SER A 154 -20.31 21.06 -0.75
N LYS A 155 -20.20 19.80 -0.34
CA LYS A 155 -20.25 19.36 1.06
C LYS A 155 -18.99 18.59 1.44
N ALA A 156 -18.58 18.73 2.69
CA ALA A 156 -17.59 17.85 3.29
C ALA A 156 -18.19 16.45 3.52
N PRO A 157 -17.39 15.37 3.52
CA PRO A 157 -17.88 14.00 3.69
C PRO A 157 -18.82 13.78 4.89
N GLY A 158 -18.60 14.49 6.00
CA GLY A 158 -19.44 14.41 7.20
C GLY A 158 -20.80 15.14 7.10
N GLU A 159 -20.99 16.01 6.10
CA GLU A 159 -22.20 16.81 5.92
C GLU A 159 -23.26 16.11 5.04
N HIS A 160 -22.97 14.90 4.55
CA HIS A 160 -23.89 14.12 3.74
C HIS A 160 -24.93 13.40 4.60
N THR A 161 -26.07 14.06 4.84
CA THR A 161 -27.14 13.56 5.72
C THR A 161 -27.96 12.40 5.15
N LYS A 162 -28.03 12.24 3.82
CA LYS A 162 -28.81 11.15 3.19
C LYS A 162 -28.15 9.77 3.34
N ASN A 163 -26.82 9.74 3.30
CA ASN A 163 -26.04 8.52 3.53
C ASN A 163 -24.66 8.90 4.06
N ILE A 164 -24.51 8.89 5.38
CA ILE A 164 -23.25 9.20 6.07
C ILE A 164 -22.13 8.20 5.73
N TYR A 165 -22.48 6.99 5.25
CA TYR A 165 -21.53 5.94 4.85
C TYR A 165 -21.39 5.82 3.33
N HIS A 166 -21.72 6.88 2.57
CA HIS A 166 -21.28 6.96 1.18
C HIS A 166 -19.74 7.01 1.08
N THR A 167 -19.06 7.45 2.15
CA THR A 167 -17.62 7.29 2.38
C THR A 167 -17.35 6.29 3.51
N LEU A 168 -16.12 5.79 3.58
CA LEU A 168 -15.70 4.89 4.66
C LEU A 168 -15.67 5.63 6.01
N GLY A 169 -16.42 5.12 7.00
CA GLY A 169 -16.48 5.66 8.35
C GLY A 169 -16.55 4.58 9.42
N VAL A 170 -16.22 4.95 10.66
CA VAL A 170 -16.31 4.06 11.84
C VAL A 170 -17.77 3.96 12.27
N VAL A 171 -18.27 2.73 12.41
CA VAL A 171 -19.60 2.42 12.95
C VAL A 171 -19.51 2.16 14.45
N GLU A 172 -18.48 1.41 14.86
CA GLU A 172 -18.32 0.97 16.24
C GLU A 172 -16.83 0.86 16.56
N LYS A 173 -16.49 1.10 17.84
CA LYS A 173 -15.20 0.74 18.43
C LYS A 173 -15.46 -0.17 19.62
N ASN A 174 -14.76 -1.29 19.68
CA ASN A 174 -14.83 -2.22 20.80
C ASN A 174 -13.42 -2.76 21.14
N ALA A 175 -13.34 -3.64 22.13
CA ALA A 175 -12.07 -4.17 22.62
C ALA A 175 -11.25 -4.95 21.56
N LYS A 176 -11.86 -5.38 20.44
CA LYS A 176 -11.16 -6.09 19.34
C LYS A 176 -10.70 -5.16 18.22
N GLY A 177 -11.13 -3.89 18.21
CA GLY A 177 -10.77 -2.92 17.18
C GLY A 177 -11.96 -2.07 16.72
N ILE A 178 -11.93 -1.67 15.45
CA ILE A 178 -12.96 -0.82 14.83
C ILE A 178 -13.76 -1.58 13.80
N ILE A 179 -15.07 -1.32 13.75
CA ILE A 179 -15.95 -1.77 12.67
C ILE A 179 -16.18 -0.57 11.76
N VAL A 180 -15.89 -0.74 10.46
CA VAL A 180 -16.04 0.31 9.46
C VAL A 180 -17.14 -0.04 8.46
N ARG A 181 -17.80 0.98 7.91
CA ARG A 181 -18.80 0.85 6.83
C ARG A 181 -18.60 1.96 5.82
N GLY A 182 -18.82 1.62 4.56
CA GLY A 182 -18.83 2.55 3.44
C GLY A 182 -18.00 2.02 2.30
N ALA A 183 -17.55 2.92 1.44
CA ALA A 183 -16.78 2.55 0.26
C ALA A 183 -15.59 3.49 0.06
N LYS A 184 -14.62 2.96 -0.69
CA LYS A 184 -13.53 3.71 -1.30
C LYS A 184 -13.61 3.54 -2.81
N MET A 185 -13.29 4.61 -3.52
CA MET A 185 -13.22 4.63 -4.96
C MET A 185 -11.75 4.52 -5.38
N LEU A 186 -11.50 3.93 -6.55
CA LEU A 186 -10.18 3.90 -7.19
C LEU A 186 -9.06 3.31 -6.31
N ALA A 187 -9.02 1.99 -6.21
CA ALA A 187 -7.90 1.24 -5.65
C ALA A 187 -7.16 0.50 -6.78
N THR A 188 -6.32 1.22 -7.51
CA THR A 188 -5.56 0.63 -8.62
C THR A 188 -4.62 -0.47 -8.10
N GLY A 189 -4.74 -1.68 -8.63
CA GLY A 189 -3.98 -2.84 -8.16
C GLY A 189 -4.66 -3.64 -7.04
N ALA A 190 -5.87 -3.30 -6.60
CA ALA A 190 -6.60 -4.10 -5.60
C ALA A 190 -6.78 -5.59 -5.98
N PRO A 191 -7.05 -5.95 -7.25
CA PRO A 191 -7.05 -7.35 -7.66
C PRO A 191 -5.66 -8.01 -7.70
N LEU A 192 -4.58 -7.26 -7.48
CA LEU A 192 -3.20 -7.73 -7.60
C LEU A 192 -2.47 -7.76 -6.25
N ALA A 193 -2.97 -7.02 -5.25
CA ALA A 193 -2.33 -6.82 -3.96
C ALA A 193 -2.76 -7.87 -2.93
N ASP A 194 -1.90 -8.10 -1.93
CA ASP A 194 -2.19 -8.92 -0.76
C ASP A 194 -2.97 -8.14 0.30
N GLU A 195 -2.64 -6.86 0.44
CA GLU A 195 -3.15 -6.00 1.50
C GLU A 195 -3.53 -4.63 0.91
N ILE A 196 -4.49 -3.97 1.57
CA ILE A 196 -4.98 -2.64 1.19
C ILE A 196 -4.72 -1.67 2.33
N LEU A 197 -3.86 -0.68 2.08
CA LEU A 197 -3.71 0.47 2.96
C LEU A 197 -4.92 1.41 2.76
N GLY A 198 -5.92 1.27 3.63
CA GLY A 198 -7.06 2.17 3.70
C GLY A 198 -6.69 3.47 4.43
N SER A 199 -6.95 4.62 3.80
CA SER A 199 -6.82 5.92 4.47
C SER A 199 -8.16 6.65 4.46
N VAL A 200 -8.40 7.51 5.45
CA VAL A 200 -9.51 8.46 5.42
C VAL A 200 -8.90 9.82 5.09
N PHE A 201 -9.12 10.36 3.88
CA PHE A 201 -8.78 11.75 3.59
C PHE A 201 -9.74 12.68 4.32
N ASN A 202 -9.51 12.87 5.62
CA ASN A 202 -10.05 13.96 6.42
C ASN A 202 -8.85 14.68 7.10
N ILE A 203 -7.77 14.91 6.35
CA ILE A 203 -6.66 15.71 6.85
C ILE A 203 -7.10 17.17 6.75
N GLU A 204 -7.68 17.70 7.82
CA GLU A 204 -7.52 19.13 8.11
C GLU A 204 -6.04 19.33 8.40
N ILE A 205 -5.26 19.71 7.38
CA ILE A 205 -3.92 20.23 7.63
C ILE A 205 -4.16 21.62 8.24
N ILE A 206 -4.30 21.70 9.56
CA ILE A 206 -4.13 22.95 10.28
C ILE A 206 -2.62 23.23 10.29
N VAL A 207 -2.09 23.74 9.18
CA VAL A 207 -0.82 24.46 9.24
C VAL A 207 -1.14 25.76 9.97
N LYS A 208 -0.90 25.80 11.28
CA LYS A 208 -0.68 27.09 11.94
C LYS A 208 0.61 27.65 11.38
N ILE A 209 0.49 28.51 10.37
CA ILE A 209 1.57 29.43 10.03
C ILE A 209 1.54 30.49 11.14
N ASP A 210 2.38 30.33 12.15
CA ASP A 210 2.64 31.39 13.10
C ASP A 210 3.35 32.53 12.34
N ASN A 211 2.59 33.56 11.96
CA ASN A 211 3.11 34.83 11.45
C ASN A 211 3.73 35.65 12.59
N ALA A 212 4.70 35.08 13.32
CA ALA A 212 5.38 35.76 14.41
C ALA A 212 6.49 36.73 13.94
N HIS A 213 6.78 36.78 12.64
CA HIS A 213 7.87 37.62 12.10
C HIS A 213 7.44 38.46 10.88
N ALA A 214 6.23 39.02 10.92
CA ALA A 214 5.85 40.13 10.05
C ALA A 214 5.75 41.43 10.86
N GLN A 215 6.92 42.01 11.18
CA GLN A 215 7.14 43.44 11.35
C GLN A 215 8.49 43.81 10.74
#